data_AF-A0A7V0M0Z7-F1
#
_entry.id   AF-A0A7V0M0Z7-F1
#
_cell.length_a   1.000
_cell.length_b   1.000
_cell.length_c   1.000
_cell.angle_alpha   90.00
_cell.angle_beta   90.00
_cell.angle_gamma   90.00
#
_symmetry.space_group_name_H-M   'P 1'
#
loop_
_entity.id
_entity.type
_entity.pdbx_description
1 polymer ?
#
loop_
_entity_poly.entity_id
_entity_poly.type
_entity_poly.pdbx_seq_one_letter_code
_entity_poly.pdbx_strand_id
1 'polypeptide(L)'
;MVAPIYYYSTNRQFSNQSSGDFERISFQEALFQGQAQDEGLFMPDRIPKVSPEELRQLPHMRYPEIASLVLGKFLRPEISASVLSQLAREAYTFEIAIESLGEKRYLMRLDQGPTASFKDFAAQMLARLMGYFNRNGNYLNLLVATSGDTGSAIGRAFQGIPGIFVYILYPRQEVSPKQEAQLTSINGNVRAVSVDGKFDDCQKMVKSAFLDPELRLFHLTSGNSINIGRLLPQMVYYFYAYSRLAKYEEKVIFSIPSGNFGNAIGCEIAYRMGLPVEKIIIATNENDEFPGFLQNGRYEKISPSR
;
A
#
# COMPACT_ATOMS: atom_id res chain seq x y z
N MET A 1 0.03 18.64 21.65
CA MET A 1 0.69 18.04 20.47
C MET A 1 0.36 16.56 20.43
N VAL A 2 -0.03 16.01 19.29
CA VAL A 2 -0.23 14.55 19.14
C VAL A 2 1.15 13.90 19.23
N ALA A 3 1.32 12.91 20.10
CA ALA A 3 2.60 12.21 20.19
C ALA A 3 2.98 11.61 18.82
N PRO A 4 4.28 11.53 18.49
CA PRO A 4 4.74 10.88 17.26
C PRO A 4 4.39 9.39 17.27
N ILE A 5 4.03 8.86 16.10
CA ILE A 5 3.86 7.41 15.88
C ILE A 5 5.15 6.93 15.24
N TYR A 6 5.76 5.92 15.85
CA TYR A 6 6.96 5.31 15.33
C TYR A 6 6.64 3.95 14.70
N TYR A 7 7.58 3.43 13.94
CA TYR A 7 7.46 2.15 13.25
C TYR A 7 8.52 1.18 13.74
N TYR A 8 8.14 -0.08 13.89
CA TYR A 8 9.00 -1.18 14.29
C TYR A 8 8.92 -2.30 13.26
N SER A 9 9.96 -3.12 13.16
CA SER A 9 9.95 -4.34 12.35
C SER A 9 9.15 -5.46 13.01
N THR A 10 8.31 -6.16 12.26
CA THR A 10 7.56 -7.33 12.74
C THR A 10 8.46 -8.46 13.25
N ASN A 11 9.70 -8.59 12.76
CA ASN A 11 10.65 -9.59 13.23
C ASN A 11 11.32 -9.18 14.55
N ARG A 12 11.24 -7.89 14.93
CA ARG A 12 11.79 -7.32 16.17
C ARG A 12 13.27 -7.60 16.39
N GLN A 13 14.02 -7.87 15.32
CA GLN A 13 15.47 -8.10 15.37
C GLN A 13 16.25 -6.86 14.94
N PHE A 14 15.56 -5.75 14.72
CA PHE A 14 16.12 -4.43 14.46
C PHE A 14 16.66 -3.81 15.76
N SER A 15 17.98 -3.88 15.95
CA SER A 15 18.71 -3.18 17.01
C SER A 15 19.96 -2.50 16.46
N ASN A 16 20.04 -1.18 16.54
CA ASN A 16 21.34 -0.51 16.61
C ASN A 16 21.97 -0.83 17.96
N GLN A 17 23.15 -1.44 17.95
CA GLN A 17 23.88 -1.84 19.16
C GLN A 17 24.08 -0.62 20.09
N SER A 18 23.56 -0.67 21.32
CA SER A 18 24.15 -0.15 22.58
C SER A 18 23.14 -0.01 23.74
N SER A 19 21.83 -0.06 23.49
CA SER A 19 20.81 0.11 24.53
C SER A 19 19.61 -0.75 24.14
N GLY A 20 19.17 -1.68 24.98
CA GLY A 20 18.15 -2.71 24.68
C GLY A 20 16.73 -2.24 24.34
N ASP A 21 16.57 -1.05 23.77
CA ASP A 21 15.33 -0.54 23.19
C ASP A 21 15.26 -0.91 21.69
N PHE A 22 14.15 -1.53 21.28
CA PHE A 22 13.87 -1.79 19.86
C PHE A 22 13.90 -0.47 19.09
N GLU A 23 14.65 -0.43 17.98
CA GLU A 23 14.81 0.79 17.20
C GLU A 23 13.48 1.18 16.54
N ARG A 24 13.03 2.39 16.90
CA ARG A 24 11.78 3.00 16.46
C ARG A 24 12.13 4.06 15.42
N ILE A 25 11.64 3.89 14.19
CA ILE A 25 11.90 4.83 13.10
C ILE A 25 10.67 5.67 12.79
N SER A 26 10.87 6.84 12.17
CA SER A 26 9.82 7.71 11.64
C SER A 26 9.07 7.08 10.46
N PHE A 27 7.93 7.67 10.08
CA PHE A 27 7.23 7.25 8.87
C PHE A 27 8.10 7.47 7.63
N GLN A 28 8.78 8.61 7.53
CA GLN A 28 9.68 8.91 6.41
C GLN A 28 10.76 7.85 6.24
N GLU A 29 11.40 7.41 7.34
CA GLU A 29 12.42 6.36 7.28
C GLU A 29 11.83 5.02 6.84
N ALA A 30 10.69 4.62 7.41
CA ALA A 30 10.01 3.37 7.03
C ALA A 30 9.55 3.39 5.56
N LEU A 31 9.10 4.56 5.07
CA LEU A 31 8.68 4.78 3.68
C LEU A 31 9.82 4.53 2.70
N PHE A 32 11.02 5.05 2.97
CA PHE A 32 12.17 4.90 2.06
C PHE A 32 12.88 3.56 2.20
N GLN A 33 12.97 3.00 3.41
CA GLN A 33 13.53 1.65 3.61
C GLN A 33 12.65 0.56 2.97
N GLY A 34 11.32 0.71 3.02
CA GLY A 34 10.38 -0.22 2.43
C GLY A 34 10.24 -1.53 3.22
N GLN A 35 11.29 -2.34 3.26
CA GLN A 35 11.41 -3.54 4.11
C GLN A 35 12.47 -3.29 5.19
N ALA A 36 12.27 -3.84 6.39
CA ALA A 36 13.28 -3.76 7.44
C ALA A 36 14.50 -4.64 7.11
N GLN A 37 15.66 -4.29 7.67
CA GLN A 37 16.92 -5.01 7.44
C GLN A 37 16.89 -6.46 7.96
N ASP A 38 16.06 -6.74 8.97
CA ASP A 38 15.83 -8.09 9.52
C ASP A 38 14.79 -8.88 8.72
N GLU A 39 14.52 -8.46 7.47
CA GLU A 39 13.49 -8.98 6.57
C GLU A 39 12.04 -8.83 7.07
N GLY A 40 11.82 -8.18 8.22
CA GLY A 40 10.49 -7.89 8.72
C GLY A 40 9.80 -6.73 7.99
N LEU A 41 8.52 -6.53 8.32
CA LEU A 41 7.70 -5.46 7.77
C LEU A 41 7.56 -4.34 8.79
N PHE A 42 7.53 -3.08 8.34
CA PHE A 42 7.28 -1.97 9.24
C PHE A 42 5.80 -1.87 9.62
N MET A 43 5.53 -1.79 10.92
CA MET A 43 4.19 -1.57 11.49
C MET A 43 4.22 -0.42 12.49
N PRO A 44 3.14 0.38 12.59
CA PRO A 44 3.07 1.46 13.56
C PRO A 44 3.01 0.90 14.99
N ASP A 45 3.72 1.54 15.92
CA ASP A 45 3.77 1.18 17.34
C ASP A 45 2.40 1.32 18.05
N ARG A 46 1.50 2.11 17.46
CA ARG A 46 0.09 2.20 17.85
C ARG A 46 -0.80 2.54 16.66
N ILE A 47 -2.05 2.10 16.72
CA ILE A 47 -3.08 2.48 15.76
C ILE A 47 -3.94 3.61 16.36
N PRO A 48 -3.88 4.84 15.83
CA PRO A 48 -4.66 5.98 16.32
C PRO A 48 -6.15 5.80 16.01
N LYS A 49 -7.01 6.41 16.83
CA LYS A 49 -8.47 6.33 16.64
C LYS A 49 -9.02 7.48 15.77
N VAL A 50 -10.04 7.17 14.98
CA VAL A 50 -10.98 8.13 14.40
C VAL A 50 -12.13 8.27 15.39
N SER A 51 -12.39 9.50 15.84
CA SER A 51 -13.41 9.75 16.85
C SER A 51 -14.83 9.59 16.29
N PRO A 52 -15.83 9.35 17.15
CA PRO A 52 -17.25 9.40 16.79
C PRO A 52 -17.68 10.65 16.02
N GLU A 53 -17.10 11.81 16.36
CA GLU A 53 -17.38 13.08 15.67
C GLU A 53 -16.82 13.08 14.26
N GLU A 54 -15.57 12.66 14.09
CA GLU A 54 -14.95 12.54 12.77
C GLU A 54 -15.68 11.53 11.87
N LEU A 55 -16.11 10.38 12.41
CA LEU A 55 -16.90 9.38 11.69
C LEU A 55 -18.21 9.96 11.16
N ARG A 56 -18.91 10.77 11.98
CA ARG A 56 -20.17 11.41 11.60
C ARG A 56 -20.01 12.49 10.53
N GLN A 57 -18.80 13.02 10.34
CA GLN A 57 -18.52 14.02 9.30
C GLN A 57 -18.16 13.41 7.94
N LEU A 58 -17.71 12.15 7.89
CA LEU A 58 -17.28 11.48 6.65
C LEU A 58 -18.32 11.51 5.50
N PRO A 59 -19.64 11.38 5.75
CA PRO A 59 -20.64 11.46 4.69
C PRO A 59 -20.61 12.79 3.91
N HIS A 60 -20.10 13.86 4.51
CA HIS A 60 -20.00 15.20 3.91
C HIS A 60 -18.64 15.48 3.27
N MET A 61 -17.71 14.53 3.32
CA MET A 61 -16.36 14.66 2.78
C MET A 61 -16.21 13.86 1.49
N ARG A 62 -15.47 14.40 0.52
CA ARG A 62 -15.00 13.67 -0.66
C ARG A 62 -13.86 12.72 -0.30
N TYR A 63 -13.54 11.79 -1.19
CA TYR A 63 -12.49 10.80 -0.95
C TYR A 63 -11.13 11.40 -0.54
N PRO A 64 -10.60 12.44 -1.21
CA PRO A 64 -9.34 13.07 -0.80
C PRO A 64 -9.37 13.69 0.60
N GLU A 65 -10.54 14.18 1.03
CA GLU A 65 -10.74 14.78 2.35
C GLU A 65 -10.75 13.70 3.44
N ILE A 66 -11.44 12.58 3.18
CA ILE A 66 -11.40 11.38 4.05
C ILE A 66 -9.97 10.84 4.13
N ALA A 67 -9.26 10.76 3.00
CA ALA A 67 -7.87 10.32 2.96
C ALA A 67 -6.98 11.21 3.84
N SER A 68 -7.09 12.52 3.72
CA SER A 68 -6.32 13.48 4.52
C SER A 68 -6.62 13.36 6.02
N LEU A 69 -7.89 13.16 6.40
CA LEU A 69 -8.30 12.96 7.79
C LEU A 69 -7.71 11.66 8.36
N VAL A 70 -7.93 10.54 7.66
CA VAL A 70 -7.60 9.18 8.12
C VAL A 70 -6.08 8.97 8.11
N LEU A 71 -5.39 9.30 7.01
CA LEU A 71 -3.92 9.21 6.94
C LEU A 71 -3.24 10.24 7.86
N GLY A 72 -3.87 11.40 8.06
CA GLY A 72 -3.35 12.43 8.96
C GLY A 72 -3.18 11.95 10.41
N LYS A 73 -3.93 10.92 10.83
CA LYS A 73 -3.74 10.30 12.14
C LYS A 73 -2.36 9.67 12.31
N PHE A 74 -1.74 9.22 11.22
CA PHE A 74 -0.39 8.65 11.18
C PHE A 74 0.67 9.67 10.80
N LEU A 75 0.36 10.58 9.87
CA LEU A 75 1.35 11.40 9.16
C LEU A 75 1.54 12.81 9.72
N ARG A 76 0.63 13.32 10.54
CA ARG A 76 0.68 14.72 11.05
C ARG A 76 1.94 15.11 11.83
N PRO A 77 2.66 14.21 12.51
CA PRO A 77 3.95 14.56 13.11
C PRO A 77 5.01 15.01 12.08
N GLU A 78 4.89 14.57 10.83
CA GLU A 78 5.90 14.79 9.77
C GLU A 78 5.36 15.62 8.59
N ILE A 79 4.02 15.67 8.40
CA ILE A 79 3.36 16.36 7.29
C ILE A 79 2.23 17.24 7.82
N SER A 80 2.24 18.54 7.53
CA SER A 80 1.17 19.43 7.93
C SER A 80 -0.18 19.05 7.30
N ALA A 81 -1.29 19.42 7.96
CA ALA A 81 -2.62 19.10 7.45
C ALA A 81 -2.90 19.71 6.07
N SER A 82 -2.41 20.93 5.80
CA SER A 82 -2.57 21.60 4.50
C SER A 82 -1.82 20.86 3.39
N VAL A 83 -0.57 20.46 3.65
CA VAL A 83 0.24 19.69 2.69
C VAL A 83 -0.39 18.33 2.44
N LEU A 84 -0.79 17.59 3.49
CA LEU A 84 -1.39 16.27 3.31
C LEU A 84 -2.71 16.35 2.53
N SER A 85 -3.50 17.40 2.76
CA SER A 85 -4.73 17.66 2.00
C SER A 85 -4.45 17.92 0.53
N GLN A 86 -3.39 18.67 0.20
CA GLN A 86 -2.93 18.87 -1.17
C GLN A 86 -2.50 17.54 -1.81
N LEU A 87 -1.61 16.77 -1.16
CA LEU A 87 -1.12 15.50 -1.69
C LEU A 87 -2.25 14.51 -1.95
N ALA A 88 -3.26 14.45 -1.07
CA ALA A 88 -4.42 13.59 -1.26
C ALA A 88 -5.26 14.01 -2.49
N ARG A 89 -5.45 15.32 -2.73
CA ARG A 89 -6.15 15.81 -3.94
C ARG A 89 -5.39 15.50 -5.21
N GLU A 90 -4.06 15.57 -5.18
CA GLU A 90 -3.19 15.24 -6.31
C GLU A 90 -3.10 13.73 -6.58
N ALA A 91 -3.26 12.90 -5.55
CA ALA A 91 -3.25 11.44 -5.67
C ALA A 91 -4.58 10.87 -6.17
N TYR A 92 -5.70 11.43 -5.70
CA TYR A 92 -7.03 10.87 -5.92
C TYR A 92 -7.87 11.79 -6.81
N THR A 93 -7.55 11.77 -8.11
CA THR A 93 -8.22 12.54 -9.16
C THR A 93 -9.35 11.75 -9.85
N PHE A 94 -9.77 10.63 -9.26
CA PHE A 94 -10.77 9.71 -9.79
C PHE A 94 -11.78 9.36 -8.70
N GLU A 95 -12.99 8.98 -9.11
CA GLU A 95 -14.10 8.66 -8.21
C GLU A 95 -14.12 7.18 -7.82
N ILE A 96 -14.84 6.85 -6.74
CA ILE A 96 -15.12 5.45 -6.35
C ILE A 96 -16.61 5.21 -6.55
N ALA A 97 -16.96 4.39 -7.55
CA ALA A 97 -18.34 3.95 -7.72
C ALA A 97 -18.67 2.84 -6.72
N ILE A 98 -19.86 2.90 -6.13
CA ILE A 98 -20.41 1.84 -5.28
C ILE A 98 -21.71 1.37 -5.94
N GLU A 99 -21.68 0.15 -6.46
CA GLU A 99 -22.81 -0.45 -7.16
C GLU A 99 -23.65 -1.28 -6.20
N SER A 100 -24.98 -1.12 -6.23
CA SER A 100 -25.88 -1.97 -5.48
C SER A 100 -26.06 -3.31 -6.19
N LEU A 101 -25.91 -4.40 -5.45
CA LEU A 101 -26.21 -5.77 -5.89
C LEU A 101 -27.54 -6.28 -5.30
N GLY A 102 -28.33 -5.39 -4.67
CA GLY A 102 -29.56 -5.73 -3.94
C GLY A 102 -29.30 -6.32 -2.54
N GLU A 103 -30.34 -6.34 -1.70
CA GLU A 103 -30.31 -6.98 -0.37
C GLU A 103 -29.17 -6.47 0.55
N LYS A 104 -28.92 -5.14 0.57
CA LYS A 104 -27.80 -4.52 1.30
C LYS A 104 -26.41 -5.05 0.90
N ARG A 105 -26.26 -5.63 -0.29
CA ARG A 105 -24.96 -6.01 -0.87
C ARG A 105 -24.52 -4.95 -1.86
N TYR A 106 -23.23 -4.64 -1.82
CA TYR A 106 -22.64 -3.60 -2.66
C TYR A 106 -21.30 -4.05 -3.20
N LEU A 107 -20.99 -3.63 -4.42
CA LEU A 107 -19.68 -3.76 -5.04
C LEU A 107 -18.99 -2.41 -5.04
N MET A 108 -17.85 -2.30 -4.34
CA MET A 108 -17.00 -1.12 -4.39
C MET A 108 -16.03 -1.23 -5.57
N ARG A 109 -16.23 -0.39 -6.58
CA ARG A 109 -15.43 -0.34 -7.81
C ARG A 109 -14.11 0.36 -7.54
N LEU A 110 -13.12 -0.41 -7.07
CA LEU A 110 -11.74 0.05 -6.88
C LEU A 110 -10.90 -0.02 -8.18
N ASP A 111 -11.55 -0.22 -9.32
CA ASP A 111 -10.99 -0.31 -10.68
C ASP A 111 -11.18 0.99 -11.47
N GLN A 112 -11.49 2.11 -10.81
CA GLN A 112 -11.76 3.40 -11.46
C GLN A 112 -10.52 4.31 -11.56
N GLY A 113 -9.38 3.83 -11.07
CA GLY A 113 -8.10 4.51 -11.18
C GLY A 113 -7.48 4.40 -12.59
N PRO A 114 -6.35 5.07 -12.83
CA PRO A 114 -5.72 5.16 -14.15
C PRO A 114 -5.22 3.83 -14.73
N THR A 115 -5.15 2.77 -13.94
CA THR A 115 -4.74 1.43 -14.40
C THR A 115 -5.80 0.37 -14.20
N ALA A 116 -7.02 0.78 -13.87
CA ALA A 116 -8.15 -0.09 -13.59
C ALA A 116 -7.87 -1.14 -12.50
N SER A 117 -7.11 -0.76 -11.48
CA SER A 117 -6.73 -1.65 -10.38
C SER A 117 -6.81 -0.94 -9.03
N PHE A 118 -7.23 -1.66 -7.98
CA PHE A 118 -7.25 -1.11 -6.62
C PHE A 118 -5.85 -0.67 -6.13
N LYS A 119 -4.79 -1.16 -6.78
CA LYS A 119 -3.41 -0.77 -6.51
C LYS A 119 -3.16 0.71 -6.79
N ASP A 120 -3.96 1.34 -7.65
CA ASP A 120 -3.88 2.77 -7.96
C ASP A 120 -4.00 3.63 -6.71
N PHE A 121 -4.90 3.29 -5.78
CA PHE A 121 -5.10 4.08 -4.56
C PHE A 121 -3.82 4.18 -3.72
N ALA A 122 -3.18 3.02 -3.48
CA ALA A 122 -1.94 2.96 -2.73
C ALA A 122 -0.76 3.57 -3.50
N ALA A 123 -0.65 3.27 -4.81
CA ALA A 123 0.46 3.73 -5.63
C ALA A 123 0.47 5.25 -5.79
N GLN A 124 -0.69 5.88 -6.05
CA GLN A 124 -0.80 7.33 -6.20
C GLN A 124 -0.39 8.06 -4.93
N MET A 125 -0.90 7.62 -3.77
CA MET A 125 -0.53 8.23 -2.50
C MET A 125 0.96 8.00 -2.17
N LEU A 126 1.49 6.79 -2.42
CA LEU A 126 2.91 6.50 -2.24
C LEU A 126 3.79 7.46 -3.04
N ALA A 127 3.48 7.66 -4.32
CA ALA A 127 4.24 8.55 -5.19
C ALA A 127 4.25 9.99 -4.70
N ARG A 128 3.10 10.52 -4.23
CA ARG A 128 3.01 11.87 -3.66
C ARG A 128 3.77 12.00 -2.34
N LEU A 129 3.71 10.99 -1.46
CA LEU A 129 4.45 10.98 -0.20
C LEU A 129 5.97 10.92 -0.43
N MET A 130 6.43 10.01 -1.29
CA MET A 130 7.86 9.90 -1.61
C MET A 130 8.36 11.15 -2.34
N GLY A 131 7.60 11.69 -3.30
CA GLY A 131 7.92 12.95 -3.96
C GLY A 131 8.02 14.12 -2.97
N TYR A 132 7.08 14.20 -2.02
CA TYR A 132 7.15 15.20 -0.95
C TYR A 132 8.41 15.05 -0.10
N PHE A 133 8.69 13.87 0.44
CA PHE A 133 9.85 13.68 1.31
C PHE A 133 11.19 13.76 0.56
N ASN A 134 11.21 13.49 -0.75
CA ASN A 134 12.40 13.62 -1.60
C ASN A 134 12.58 15.01 -2.21
N ARG A 135 11.73 16.00 -1.88
CA ARG A 135 11.74 17.35 -2.50
C ARG A 135 13.07 18.13 -2.36
N ASN A 136 13.86 17.79 -1.35
CA ASN A 136 15.17 18.38 -1.08
C ASN A 136 16.33 17.39 -1.35
N GLY A 137 16.02 16.20 -1.89
CA GLY A 137 16.88 15.03 -1.85
C GLY A 137 17.45 14.60 -3.20
N ASN A 138 18.36 13.61 -3.11
CA ASN A 138 19.09 12.99 -4.21
C ASN A 138 18.19 12.18 -5.15
N TYR A 139 18.78 11.66 -6.23
CA TYR A 139 18.15 10.69 -7.11
C TYR A 139 17.85 9.39 -6.37
N LEU A 140 16.62 8.89 -6.49
CA LEU A 140 16.15 7.60 -5.96
C LEU A 140 15.82 6.67 -7.12
N ASN A 141 16.21 5.39 -7.00
CA ASN A 141 15.88 4.38 -7.98
C ASN A 141 14.90 3.36 -7.35
N LEU A 142 13.66 3.41 -7.79
CA LEU A 142 12.58 2.57 -7.31
C LEU A 142 12.49 1.29 -8.15
N LEU A 143 12.67 0.14 -7.51
CA LEU A 143 12.59 -1.18 -8.14
C LEU A 143 11.26 -1.85 -7.82
N VAL A 144 10.60 -2.40 -8.85
CA VAL A 144 9.36 -3.17 -8.71
C VAL A 144 9.44 -4.43 -9.56
N ALA A 145 9.12 -5.57 -8.95
CA ALA A 145 8.83 -6.80 -9.68
C ALA A 145 7.30 -6.94 -9.81
N THR A 146 6.80 -7.25 -10.99
CA THR A 146 5.36 -7.38 -11.24
C THR A 146 5.04 -8.58 -12.12
N SER A 147 3.85 -9.16 -11.92
CA SER A 147 3.18 -10.06 -12.86
C SER A 147 2.10 -9.34 -13.69
N GLY A 148 1.96 -8.02 -13.52
CA GLY A 148 1.00 -7.19 -14.25
C GLY A 148 0.69 -5.88 -13.54
N ASP A 149 -0.48 -5.80 -12.89
CA ASP A 149 -1.09 -4.53 -12.45
C ASP A 149 -0.23 -3.69 -11.50
N THR A 150 0.57 -4.32 -10.62
CA THR A 150 1.39 -3.58 -9.65
C THR A 150 2.37 -2.66 -10.36
N GLY A 151 3.01 -3.16 -11.42
CA GLY A 151 3.92 -2.38 -12.23
C GLY A 151 3.22 -1.24 -12.94
N SER A 152 2.06 -1.49 -13.55
CA SER A 152 1.28 -0.43 -14.23
C SER A 152 0.90 0.68 -13.24
N ALA A 153 0.35 0.31 -12.07
CA ALA A 153 -0.08 1.26 -11.05
C ALA A 153 1.09 2.10 -10.51
N ILE A 154 2.22 1.47 -10.19
CA ILE A 154 3.42 2.17 -9.72
C ILE A 154 4.01 3.05 -10.83
N GLY A 155 4.21 2.51 -12.03
CA GLY A 155 4.76 3.25 -13.16
C GLY A 155 3.92 4.50 -13.45
N ARG A 156 2.59 4.36 -13.50
CA ARG A 156 1.70 5.50 -13.76
C ARG A 156 1.69 6.51 -12.62
N ALA A 157 1.74 6.06 -11.36
CA ALA A 157 1.72 6.94 -10.20
C ALA A 157 3.01 7.79 -10.06
N PHE A 158 4.16 7.19 -10.40
CA PHE A 158 5.48 7.82 -10.30
C PHE A 158 5.92 8.54 -11.58
N GLN A 159 5.15 8.41 -12.67
CA GLN A 159 5.44 9.13 -13.91
C GLN A 159 5.53 10.63 -13.66
N GLY A 160 6.67 11.23 -13.99
CA GLY A 160 6.93 12.65 -13.85
C GLY A 160 7.27 13.13 -12.43
N ILE A 161 7.43 12.23 -11.44
CA ILE A 161 7.88 12.61 -10.10
C ILE A 161 9.38 12.97 -10.12
N PRO A 162 9.76 14.23 -9.83
CA PRO A 162 11.16 14.64 -9.89
C PRO A 162 12.05 13.88 -8.91
N GLY A 163 13.26 13.54 -9.35
CA GLY A 163 14.27 12.87 -8.52
C GLY A 163 14.00 11.39 -8.26
N ILE A 164 12.93 10.79 -8.78
CA ILE A 164 12.63 9.36 -8.63
C ILE A 164 12.61 8.70 -10.00
N PHE A 165 13.42 7.68 -10.21
CA PHE A 165 13.41 6.83 -11.41
C PHE A 165 12.84 5.46 -11.08
N VAL A 166 12.01 4.91 -11.95
CA VAL A 166 11.30 3.65 -11.69
C VAL A 166 11.74 2.60 -12.69
N TYR A 167 12.10 1.42 -12.21
CA TYR A 167 12.42 0.25 -13.02
C TYR A 167 11.47 -0.89 -12.67
N ILE A 168 10.67 -1.30 -13.66
CA ILE A 168 9.64 -2.32 -13.52
C ILE A 168 10.12 -3.59 -14.21
N LEU A 169 10.52 -4.58 -13.42
CA LEU A 169 10.90 -5.91 -13.90
C LEU A 169 9.64 -6.76 -14.05
N TYR A 170 9.43 -7.32 -15.24
CA TYR A 170 8.31 -8.22 -15.51
C TYR A 170 8.73 -9.43 -16.34
N PRO A 171 8.18 -10.62 -16.07
CA PRO A 171 8.47 -11.83 -16.83
C PRO A 171 7.84 -11.72 -18.23
N ARG A 172 8.66 -11.85 -19.28
CA ARG A 172 8.22 -11.65 -20.66
C ARG A 172 7.04 -12.53 -21.07
N GLN A 173 6.97 -13.76 -20.53
CA GLN A 173 6.00 -14.77 -20.95
C GLN A 173 4.76 -14.87 -20.04
N GLU A 174 4.76 -14.25 -18.86
CA GLU A 174 3.65 -14.37 -17.87
C GLU A 174 2.81 -13.08 -17.77
N VAL A 175 3.06 -12.09 -18.62
CA VAL A 175 2.29 -10.85 -18.71
C VAL A 175 1.45 -10.87 -20.00
N SER A 176 0.17 -10.54 -19.90
CA SER A 176 -0.69 -10.48 -21.10
C SER A 176 -0.27 -9.33 -22.03
N PRO A 177 -0.53 -9.42 -23.36
CA PRO A 177 -0.18 -8.34 -24.29
C PRO A 177 -0.78 -6.97 -23.90
N LYS A 178 -1.97 -6.97 -23.27
CA LYS A 178 -2.61 -5.74 -22.77
C LYS A 178 -1.84 -5.13 -21.60
N GLN A 179 -1.39 -5.95 -20.65
CA GLN A 179 -0.59 -5.49 -19.51
C GLN A 179 0.81 -5.06 -19.97
N GLU A 180 1.43 -5.78 -20.91
CA GLU A 180 2.72 -5.39 -21.49
C GLU A 180 2.62 -4.02 -22.17
N ALA A 181 1.57 -3.78 -22.96
CA ALA A 181 1.32 -2.48 -23.58
C ALA A 181 1.11 -1.36 -22.54
N GLN A 182 0.40 -1.64 -21.44
CA GLN A 182 0.28 -0.67 -20.34
C GLN A 182 1.63 -0.34 -19.70
N LEU A 183 2.46 -1.35 -19.43
CA LEU A 183 3.78 -1.17 -18.82
C LEU A 183 4.74 -0.39 -19.71
N THR A 184 4.83 -0.78 -20.99
CA THR A 184 5.80 -0.24 -21.94
C THR A 184 5.40 1.13 -22.50
N SER A 185 4.12 1.52 -22.40
CA SER A 185 3.65 2.85 -22.81
C SER A 185 3.97 3.97 -21.81
N ILE A 186 4.36 3.63 -20.58
CA ILE A 186 4.74 4.62 -19.56
C ILE A 186 6.17 5.08 -19.83
N ASN A 187 6.35 6.38 -20.06
CA ASN A 187 7.62 6.97 -20.49
C ASN A 187 8.14 8.02 -19.48
N GLY A 188 9.29 8.61 -19.79
CA GLY A 188 9.95 9.60 -18.94
C GLY A 188 10.91 8.96 -17.95
N ASN A 189 10.65 9.13 -16.65
CA ASN A 189 11.45 8.58 -15.56
C ASN A 189 11.15 7.09 -15.24
N VAL A 190 10.30 6.43 -16.04
CA VAL A 190 9.88 5.04 -15.85
C VAL A 190 10.46 4.17 -16.97
N ARG A 191 11.00 3.00 -16.59
CA ARG A 191 11.63 2.02 -17.47
C ARG A 191 11.00 0.65 -17.20
N ALA A 192 10.33 0.06 -18.19
CA ALA A 192 9.91 -1.33 -18.14
C ALA A 192 11.05 -2.23 -18.63
N VAL A 193 11.39 -3.26 -17.86
CA VAL A 193 12.48 -4.22 -18.13
C VAL A 193 11.87 -5.61 -18.24
N SER A 194 11.85 -6.15 -19.46
CA SER A 194 11.43 -7.53 -19.67
C SER A 194 12.53 -8.48 -19.21
N VAL A 195 12.13 -9.49 -18.43
CA VAL A 195 13.02 -10.52 -17.91
C VAL A 195 12.66 -11.84 -18.61
N ASP A 196 13.67 -12.53 -19.12
CA ASP A 196 13.52 -13.89 -19.64
C ASP A 196 13.55 -14.88 -18.47
N GLY A 197 12.39 -15.09 -17.87
CA GLY A 197 12.22 -15.86 -16.65
C GLY A 197 10.79 -15.79 -16.13
N LYS A 198 10.58 -16.25 -14.90
CA LYS A 198 9.28 -16.22 -14.20
C LYS A 198 9.18 -15.02 -13.26
N PHE A 199 7.96 -14.75 -12.78
CA PHE A 199 7.74 -13.70 -11.78
C PHE A 199 8.65 -13.84 -10.54
N ASP A 200 8.86 -15.07 -10.05
CA ASP A 200 9.75 -15.36 -8.94
C ASP A 200 11.20 -14.92 -9.20
N ASP A 201 11.66 -14.99 -10.45
CA ASP A 201 13.01 -14.55 -10.84
C ASP A 201 13.11 -13.03 -10.81
N CYS A 202 12.10 -12.30 -11.29
CA CYS A 202 12.02 -10.85 -11.14
C CYS A 202 12.06 -10.44 -9.66
N GLN A 203 11.33 -11.14 -8.78
CA GLN A 203 11.34 -10.86 -7.35
C GLN A 203 12.71 -11.14 -6.72
N LYS A 204 13.36 -12.24 -7.09
CA LYS A 204 14.73 -12.56 -6.64
C LYS A 204 15.71 -11.50 -7.09
N MET A 205 15.68 -11.04 -8.35
CA MET A 205 16.55 -9.98 -8.86
C MET A 205 16.41 -8.69 -8.04
N VAL A 206 15.17 -8.26 -7.77
CA VAL A 206 14.91 -7.08 -6.94
C VAL A 206 15.45 -7.25 -5.53
N LYS A 207 15.23 -8.41 -4.89
CA LYS A 207 15.77 -8.71 -3.55
C LYS A 207 17.29 -8.73 -3.52
N SER A 208 17.92 -9.40 -4.47
CA SER A 208 19.39 -9.45 -4.59
C SER A 208 19.97 -8.05 -4.76
N ALA A 209 19.32 -7.18 -5.54
CA ALA A 209 19.78 -5.81 -5.74
C ALA A 209 19.81 -5.00 -4.42
N PHE A 210 18.88 -5.24 -3.49
CA PHE A 210 18.89 -4.60 -2.17
C PHE A 210 20.00 -5.10 -1.25
N LEU A 211 20.43 -6.35 -1.43
CA LEU A 211 21.48 -6.97 -0.62
C LEU A 211 22.89 -6.70 -1.16
N ASP A 212 23.01 -6.26 -2.41
CA ASP A 212 24.27 -5.98 -3.08
C ASP A 212 24.92 -4.68 -2.57
N PRO A 213 26.10 -4.75 -1.91
CA PRO A 213 26.81 -3.57 -1.43
C PRO A 213 27.24 -2.60 -2.54
N GLU A 214 27.55 -3.10 -3.74
CA GLU A 214 27.97 -2.27 -4.88
C GLU A 214 26.81 -1.41 -5.40
N LEU A 215 25.57 -1.88 -5.24
CA LEU A 215 24.38 -1.17 -5.68
C LEU A 215 23.87 -0.13 -4.68
N ARG A 216 24.46 -0.03 -3.48
CA ARG A 216 24.06 0.97 -2.46
C ARG A 216 24.19 2.42 -2.95
N LEU A 217 25.16 2.68 -3.83
CA LEU A 217 25.39 4.00 -4.44
C LEU A 217 24.20 4.47 -5.32
N PHE A 218 23.33 3.56 -5.76
CA PHE A 218 22.17 3.89 -6.57
C PHE A 218 20.93 4.26 -5.74
N HIS A 219 21.01 4.30 -4.40
CA HIS A 219 19.89 4.68 -3.53
C HIS A 219 18.60 3.92 -3.89
N LEU A 220 18.70 2.59 -3.92
CA LEU A 220 17.59 1.71 -4.27
C LEU A 220 16.48 1.77 -3.21
N THR A 221 15.22 1.76 -3.65
CA THR A 221 14.03 1.66 -2.79
C THR A 221 12.95 0.80 -3.45
N SER A 222 12.03 0.22 -2.67
CA SER A 222 10.98 -0.68 -3.17
C SER A 222 9.60 -0.03 -3.18
N GLY A 223 8.89 -0.15 -4.31
CA GLY A 223 7.48 0.22 -4.45
C GLY A 223 6.48 -0.92 -4.19
N ASN A 224 6.93 -2.06 -3.67
CA ASN A 224 6.10 -3.26 -3.50
C ASN A 224 5.08 -3.11 -2.34
N SER A 225 4.12 -4.05 -2.26
CA SER A 225 3.01 -4.01 -1.29
C SER A 225 3.43 -4.08 0.18
N ILE A 226 4.69 -4.44 0.45
CA ILE A 226 5.28 -4.48 1.81
C ILE A 226 5.57 -3.09 2.38
N ASN A 227 5.63 -2.06 1.54
CA ASN A 227 5.92 -0.69 1.96
C ASN A 227 4.76 -0.12 2.79
N ILE A 228 5.05 0.50 3.94
CA ILE A 228 4.03 1.09 4.82
C ILE A 228 3.21 2.19 4.12
N GLY A 229 3.83 2.92 3.19
CA GLY A 229 3.18 3.91 2.33
C GLY A 229 2.22 3.29 1.31
N ARG A 230 2.25 1.97 1.10
CA ARG A 230 1.23 1.23 0.36
C ARG A 230 0.14 0.64 1.24
N LEU A 231 0.47 0.26 2.47
CA LEU A 231 -0.47 -0.36 3.40
C LEU A 231 -1.49 0.65 3.93
N LEU A 232 -1.04 1.78 4.49
CA LEU A 232 -1.93 2.75 5.14
C LEU A 232 -2.98 3.36 4.19
N PRO A 233 -2.68 3.76 2.94
CA PRO A 233 -3.70 4.33 2.05
C PRO A 233 -4.87 3.39 1.75
N GLN A 234 -4.66 2.07 1.83
CA GLN A 234 -5.71 1.08 1.58
C GLN A 234 -6.81 1.08 2.65
N MET A 235 -6.56 1.61 3.85
CA MET A 235 -7.61 1.71 4.87
C MET A 235 -8.69 2.74 4.52
N VAL A 236 -8.37 3.73 3.67
CA VAL A 236 -9.22 4.90 3.41
C VAL A 236 -10.53 4.53 2.70
N TYR A 237 -10.50 3.62 1.73
CA TYR A 237 -11.72 3.25 1.01
C TYR A 237 -12.73 2.46 1.85
N TYR A 238 -12.31 1.86 2.97
CA TYR A 238 -13.24 1.29 3.95
C TYR A 238 -14.02 2.37 4.70
N PHE A 239 -13.35 3.44 5.12
CA PHE A 239 -14.01 4.62 5.69
C PHE A 239 -14.94 5.29 4.67
N TYR A 240 -14.50 5.41 3.42
CA TYR A 240 -15.33 5.94 2.34
C TYR A 240 -16.59 5.08 2.14
N ALA A 241 -16.45 3.78 1.91
CA ALA A 241 -17.59 2.88 1.71
C ALA A 241 -18.57 2.92 2.88
N TYR A 242 -18.06 2.86 4.10
CA TYR A 242 -18.87 3.01 5.32
C TYR A 242 -19.66 4.32 5.31
N SER A 243 -19.00 5.45 5.05
CA SER A 243 -19.63 6.77 5.03
C SER A 243 -20.73 6.95 3.97
N ARG A 244 -20.73 6.10 2.93
CA ARG A 244 -21.71 6.14 1.85
C ARG A 244 -22.89 5.20 2.07
N LEU A 245 -22.68 4.09 2.80
CA LEU A 245 -23.62 2.98 2.84
C LEU A 245 -24.24 2.74 4.22
N ALA A 246 -23.50 3.01 5.28
CA ALA A 246 -23.87 2.63 6.64
C ALA A 246 -24.33 3.85 7.46
N LYS A 247 -25.31 3.63 8.33
CA LYS A 247 -25.62 4.59 9.39
C LYS A 247 -24.52 4.56 10.45
N TYR A 248 -24.37 5.65 11.20
CA TYR A 248 -23.46 5.68 12.34
C TYR A 248 -23.75 4.50 13.30
N GLU A 249 -22.70 3.79 13.71
CA GLU A 249 -22.72 2.54 14.49
C GLU A 249 -23.30 1.29 13.80
N GLU A 250 -23.91 1.39 12.61
CA GLU A 250 -24.32 0.21 11.83
C GLU A 250 -23.06 -0.54 11.41
N LYS A 251 -22.91 -1.79 11.86
CA LYS A 251 -21.73 -2.58 11.54
C LYS A 251 -21.80 -3.12 10.11
N VAL A 252 -20.65 -3.10 9.44
CA VAL A 252 -20.51 -3.55 8.04
C VAL A 252 -19.67 -4.82 7.97
N ILE A 253 -20.00 -5.70 7.02
CA ILE A 253 -19.18 -6.86 6.66
C ILE A 253 -18.44 -6.51 5.36
N PHE A 254 -17.11 -6.67 5.37
CA PHE A 254 -16.29 -6.49 4.17
C PHE A 254 -15.80 -7.84 3.65
N SER A 255 -16.09 -8.15 2.39
CA SER A 255 -15.54 -9.34 1.70
C SER A 255 -14.45 -8.91 0.72
N ILE A 256 -13.25 -9.46 0.91
CA ILE A 256 -12.02 -8.93 0.32
C ILE A 256 -11.30 -10.05 -0.42
N PRO A 257 -11.29 -10.04 -1.76
CA PRO A 257 -10.43 -10.91 -2.56
C PRO A 257 -8.96 -10.67 -2.18
N SER A 258 -8.29 -11.71 -1.70
CA SER A 258 -7.00 -11.59 -1.01
C SER A 258 -5.96 -12.54 -1.59
N GLY A 259 -4.79 -11.99 -1.89
CA GLY A 259 -3.54 -12.72 -2.14
C GLY A 259 -2.51 -12.34 -1.09
N ASN A 260 -1.75 -11.27 -1.31
CA ASN A 260 -0.74 -10.76 -0.36
C ASN A 260 -1.29 -10.02 0.88
N PHE A 261 -2.58 -10.15 1.22
CA PHE A 261 -3.25 -9.60 2.40
C PHE A 261 -3.23 -8.08 2.64
N GLY A 262 -2.47 -7.26 1.91
CA GLY A 262 -2.37 -5.82 2.16
C GLY A 262 -3.73 -5.08 2.16
N ASN A 263 -4.67 -5.51 1.30
CA ASN A 263 -6.01 -4.95 1.27
C ASN A 263 -6.82 -5.32 2.54
N ALA A 264 -6.76 -6.58 2.96
CA ALA A 264 -7.43 -7.06 4.17
C ALA A 264 -6.84 -6.44 5.45
N ILE A 265 -5.53 -6.26 5.52
CA ILE A 265 -4.87 -5.56 6.63
C ILE A 265 -5.27 -4.08 6.65
N GLY A 266 -5.46 -3.43 5.49
CA GLY A 266 -6.05 -2.08 5.44
C GLY A 266 -7.43 -2.01 6.11
N CYS A 267 -8.27 -3.03 5.92
CA CYS A 267 -9.58 -3.14 6.60
C CYS A 267 -9.42 -3.37 8.11
N GLU A 268 -8.49 -4.23 8.51
CA GLU A 268 -8.19 -4.51 9.92
C GLU A 268 -7.69 -3.26 10.66
N ILE A 269 -6.83 -2.47 10.01
CA ILE A 269 -6.37 -1.19 10.54
C ILE A 269 -7.57 -0.24 10.67
N ALA A 270 -8.42 -0.11 9.65
CA ALA A 270 -9.62 0.74 9.72
C ALA A 270 -10.55 0.33 10.89
N TYR A 271 -10.77 -0.97 11.09
CA TYR A 271 -11.49 -1.50 12.24
C TYR A 271 -10.84 -1.10 13.56
N ARG A 272 -9.52 -1.29 13.70
CA ARG A 272 -8.77 -0.89 14.91
C ARG A 272 -8.70 0.61 15.11
N MET A 273 -8.86 1.41 14.06
CA MET A 273 -9.02 2.86 14.15
C MET A 273 -10.42 3.28 14.66
N GLY A 274 -11.39 2.37 14.71
CA GLY A 274 -12.75 2.62 15.23
C GLY A 274 -13.87 2.52 14.21
N LEU A 275 -13.59 2.07 12.98
CA LEU A 275 -14.64 1.82 11.99
C LEU A 275 -15.56 0.66 12.45
N PRO A 276 -16.90 0.79 12.43
CA PRO A 276 -17.82 -0.28 12.82
C PRO A 276 -17.82 -1.45 11.80
N VAL A 277 -16.93 -2.41 12.01
CA VAL A 277 -16.83 -3.64 11.21
C VAL A 277 -17.31 -4.82 12.05
N GLU A 278 -18.25 -5.59 11.52
CA GLU A 278 -18.72 -6.84 12.14
C GLU A 278 -17.80 -8.02 11.78
N LYS A 279 -17.41 -8.12 10.51
CA LYS A 279 -16.61 -9.24 10.00
C LYS A 279 -15.80 -8.82 8.78
N ILE A 280 -14.56 -9.31 8.73
CA ILE A 280 -13.69 -9.25 7.56
C ILE A 280 -13.66 -10.65 6.96
N ILE A 281 -14.21 -10.83 5.76
CA ILE A 281 -14.17 -12.07 5.00
C ILE A 281 -12.97 -11.99 4.06
N ILE A 282 -12.01 -12.89 4.26
CA ILE A 282 -10.85 -13.04 3.38
C ILE A 282 -11.21 -14.10 2.34
N ALA A 283 -11.46 -13.67 1.11
CA ALA A 283 -11.77 -14.57 0.00
C ALA A 283 -10.48 -14.89 -0.77
N THR A 284 -10.02 -16.14 -0.71
CA THR A 284 -8.88 -16.64 -1.50
C THR A 284 -9.39 -17.43 -2.71
N ASN A 285 -8.48 -17.72 -3.66
CA ASN A 285 -8.74 -18.66 -4.75
C ASN A 285 -8.32 -20.09 -4.30
N GLU A 286 -7.98 -20.96 -5.26
CA GLU A 286 -7.46 -22.31 -5.03
C GLU A 286 -6.11 -22.39 -4.27
N ASN A 287 -5.45 -21.25 -4.07
CA ASN A 287 -4.35 -21.09 -3.13
C ASN A 287 -4.94 -20.84 -1.73
N ASP A 288 -5.11 -21.93 -0.99
CA ASP A 288 -5.87 -22.03 0.25
C ASP A 288 -5.00 -22.12 1.52
N GLU A 289 -3.74 -21.66 1.47
CA GLU A 289 -2.80 -21.72 2.60
C GLU A 289 -3.34 -21.00 3.84
N PHE A 290 -3.96 -19.85 3.64
CA PHE A 290 -4.48 -19.05 4.73
C PHE A 290 -5.80 -19.57 5.31
N PRO A 291 -6.81 -19.97 4.51
CA PRO A 291 -7.93 -20.76 5.01
C PRO A 291 -7.48 -22.01 5.78
N GLY A 292 -6.50 -22.76 5.27
CA GLY A 292 -5.91 -23.91 5.95
C GLY A 292 -5.32 -23.52 7.31
N PHE A 293 -4.48 -22.48 7.34
CA PHE A 293 -3.91 -21.94 8.58
C PHE A 293 -4.97 -21.56 9.61
N LEU A 294 -6.06 -20.91 9.20
CA LEU A 294 -7.15 -20.54 10.11
C LEU A 294 -7.88 -21.76 10.69
N GLN A 295 -7.93 -22.88 9.97
CA GLN A 295 -8.60 -24.10 10.40
C GLN A 295 -7.73 -24.97 11.32
N ASN A 296 -6.42 -25.07 11.05
CA ASN A 296 -5.53 -26.04 11.70
C ASN A 296 -4.33 -25.42 12.45
N GLY A 297 -4.15 -24.10 12.39
CA GLY A 297 -3.06 -23.37 13.05
C GLY A 297 -1.68 -23.52 12.40
N ARG A 298 -1.57 -24.17 11.24
CA ARG A 298 -0.31 -24.42 10.51
C ARG A 298 -0.33 -23.72 9.16
N TYR A 299 0.65 -22.85 8.95
CA TYR A 299 0.84 -22.19 7.66
C TYR A 299 1.77 -23.04 6.80
N GLU A 300 1.20 -23.69 5.78
CA GLU A 300 1.93 -24.49 4.79
C GLU A 300 1.89 -23.77 3.45
N LYS A 301 3.06 -23.31 2.98
CA LYS A 301 3.17 -22.58 1.72
C LYS A 301 2.89 -23.51 0.54
N ILE A 302 2.01 -23.11 -0.38
CA ILE A 302 1.87 -23.77 -1.69
C ILE A 302 2.93 -23.20 -2.63
N SER A 303 3.75 -24.08 -3.20
CA SER A 303 4.85 -23.70 -4.10
C SER A 303 5.06 -24.78 -5.18
N PRO A 304 4.94 -24.47 -6.48
CA PRO A 304 4.44 -23.20 -7.02
C PRO A 304 2.98 -22.96 -6.62
N SER A 305 2.54 -21.70 -6.63
CA SER A 305 1.12 -21.37 -6.53
C SER A 305 0.34 -22.14 -7.60
N ARG A 306 -0.86 -22.61 -7.24
CA ARG A 306 -1.82 -23.24 -8.16
C ARG A 306 -2.40 -22.18 -9.10
#